data_AF-A0A969JNJ4-F1
#
_entry.id   AF-A0A969JNJ4-F1
#
_cell.length_a   1.000
_cell.length_b   1.000
_cell.length_c   1.000
_cell.angle_alpha   90.00
_cell.angle_beta   90.00
_cell.angle_gamma   90.00
#
_symmetry.space_group_name_H-M   'P 1'
#
loop_
_entity.id
_entity.type
_entity.pdbx_description
1 polymer ?
#
loop_
_entity_poly.entity_id
_entity_poly.type
_entity_poly.pdbx_seq_one_letter_code
_entity_poly.pdbx_strand_id
1 'polypeptide(L)'
;MMSLIIGLGVALVVVSLYMIFRISNLVGLVREEKKTHGGNSANAALLLLFMILSLAAFGWYSYVHFDSYVLPVASEHGLVTDHLFWVTMAISVVAFVLIFIVLFWFTYKYRYNENRKAQFLPDNHILEMVWTIIPALVLALLIFRGLSAWNEITGPASEDAEVIEMIGQQFAWTVRYPGVVDQELGTQNYKLIDPVNEFGLDLTDKNSHDDFKALELHLPKGKEVLT
;
A
#
# COMPACT_ATOMS: atom_id res chain seq x y z
N MET A 1 7.31 -16.87 40.67
CA MET A 1 8.43 -16.09 41.26
C MET A 1 9.11 -15.19 40.22
N MET A 2 9.57 -15.70 39.07
CA MET A 2 10.25 -14.92 38.03
C MET A 2 9.43 -13.72 37.52
N SER A 3 8.15 -13.90 37.20
CA SER A 3 7.27 -12.82 36.70
C SER A 3 7.05 -11.69 37.72
N LEU A 4 7.15 -12.00 39.01
CA LEU A 4 6.96 -11.05 40.11
C LEU A 4 8.23 -10.18 40.28
N ILE A 5 9.41 -10.78 40.08
CA ILE A 5 10.70 -10.08 40.06
C ILE A 5 10.79 -9.15 38.85
N ILE A 6 10.35 -9.61 37.67
CA ILE A 6 10.31 -8.78 36.45
C ILE A 6 9.34 -7.60 36.63
N GLY A 7 8.15 -7.84 37.18
CA GLY A 7 7.18 -6.79 37.47
C GLY A 7 7.71 -5.72 38.43
N LEU A 8 8.38 -6.14 39.51
CA LEU A 8 9.04 -5.23 40.45
C LEU A 8 10.17 -4.44 39.79
N GLY A 9 10.97 -5.09 38.93
CA GLY A 9 12.04 -4.43 38.18
C GLY A 9 11.51 -3.32 37.26
N VAL A 10 10.45 -3.60 36.50
CA VAL A 10 9.81 -2.59 35.62
C VAL A 10 9.24 -1.43 36.44
N ALA A 11 8.55 -1.72 37.55
CA ALA A 11 8.00 -0.69 38.42
C ALA A 11 9.11 0.22 39.00
N LEU A 12 10.24 -0.36 39.39
CA LEU A 12 11.38 0.38 39.94
C LEU A 12 12.04 1.28 38.88
N VAL A 13 12.17 0.80 37.65
CA VAL A 13 12.65 1.62 36.51
C VAL A 13 11.70 2.78 36.24
N VAL A 14 10.39 2.55 36.20
CA VAL A 14 9.39 3.60 35.97
C VAL A 14 9.42 4.65 37.09
N VAL A 15 9.48 4.22 38.35
CA VAL A 15 9.59 5.12 39.51
C VAL A 15 10.89 5.93 39.46
N SER A 16 12.00 5.31 39.08
CA SER A 16 13.29 5.99 38.96
C SER A 16 13.26 7.07 37.87
N LEU A 17 12.72 6.76 36.69
CA LEU A 17 12.55 7.72 35.61
C LEU A 17 11.62 8.87 36.02
N TYR A 18 10.51 8.57 36.71
CA TYR A 18 9.60 9.59 37.24
C TYR A 18 10.29 10.50 38.26
N MET A 19 11.08 9.94 39.18
CA MET A 19 11.82 10.70 40.17
C MET A 19 12.86 11.62 39.53
N ILE A 20 13.60 11.13 38.53
CA ILE A 20 14.57 11.94 37.77
C ILE A 20 13.86 13.11 37.08
N PHE A 21 12.74 12.85 36.40
CA PHE A 21 11.93 13.89 35.77
C PHE A 21 11.43 14.92 36.78
N ARG A 22 10.90 14.47 37.93
CA ARG A 22 10.37 15.35 38.98
C ARG A 22 11.46 16.20 39.63
N ILE A 23 12.61 15.62 39.92
CA ILE A 23 13.78 16.33 40.48
C ILE A 23 14.27 17.36 39.47
N SER A 24 14.39 17.00 38.19
CA SER A 24 14.79 17.93 37.14
C SER A 24 13.85 19.14 37.04
N ASN A 25 12.53 18.93 37.14
CA ASN A 25 11.55 20.01 37.13
C ASN A 25 11.61 20.89 38.38
N LEU A 26 11.77 20.29 39.56
CA LEU A 26 11.87 21.02 40.84
C LEU A 26 13.16 21.86 40.91
N VAL A 27 14.29 21.28 40.49
CA VAL A 27 15.57 21.99 40.42
C VAL A 27 15.47 23.15 39.44
N GLY A 28 14.83 22.96 38.28
CA GLY A 28 14.59 24.03 37.30
C GLY A 28 13.60 25.12 37.74
N LEU A 29 12.82 24.90 38.81
CA LEU A 29 11.96 25.92 39.42
C LEU A 29 12.68 26.72 40.51
N VAL A 30 13.59 26.08 41.27
CA VAL A 30 14.35 26.70 42.36
C VAL A 30 15.54 27.50 41.84
N ARG A 31 16.21 26.98 40.81
CA ARG A 31 17.14 27.77 40.01
C ARG A 31 16.26 28.63 39.11
N GLU A 32 16.25 29.95 39.28
CA GLU A 32 15.76 30.89 38.27
C GLU A 32 16.64 30.84 36.99
N GLU A 33 16.96 29.64 36.50
CA GLU A 33 17.57 29.45 35.21
C GLU A 33 16.58 29.98 34.19
N LYS A 34 16.91 31.14 33.59
CA LYS A 34 16.35 31.54 32.30
C LYS A 34 16.37 30.30 31.43
N LYS A 35 15.19 29.73 31.14
CA LYS A 35 15.05 28.48 30.38
C LYS A 35 16.03 28.53 29.22
N THR A 36 17.07 27.71 29.24
CA THR A 36 18.11 27.76 28.22
C THR A 36 17.48 27.39 26.88
N HIS A 37 17.18 28.39 26.06
CA HIS A 37 16.52 28.22 24.76
C HIS A 37 17.41 27.55 23.70
N GLY A 38 18.67 27.24 24.04
CA GLY A 38 19.63 26.59 23.16
C GLY A 38 19.17 25.22 22.65
N GLY A 39 18.39 24.47 23.45
CA GLY A 39 17.89 23.15 23.05
C GLY A 39 16.96 23.18 21.84
N ASN A 40 16.19 24.26 21.64
CA ASN A 40 15.24 24.35 20.53
C ASN A 40 15.95 24.48 19.18
N SER A 41 17.08 25.18 19.13
CA SER A 41 17.86 25.31 17.88
C SER A 41 18.62 24.02 17.56
N ALA A 42 19.14 23.33 18.57
CA ALA A 42 19.75 22.00 18.40
C ALA A 42 18.71 20.97 17.90
N ASN A 43 17.54 20.91 18.54
CA ASN A 43 16.45 20.02 18.12
C ASN A 43 15.98 20.33 16.70
N ALA A 44 15.83 21.61 16.34
CA ALA A 44 15.48 22.02 14.99
C ALA A 44 16.53 21.56 13.95
N ALA A 45 17.82 21.66 14.27
CA ALA A 45 18.89 21.17 13.40
C ALA A 45 18.89 19.63 13.29
N LEU A 46 18.69 18.92 14.40
CA LEU A 46 18.58 17.47 14.42
C LEU A 46 17.37 16.98 13.61
N LEU A 47 16.25 17.69 13.66
CA LEU A 47 15.05 17.39 12.87
C LEU A 47 15.30 17.57 11.37
N LEU A 48 16.06 18.60 10.95
CA LEU A 48 16.48 18.74 9.55
C LEU A 48 17.43 17.61 9.12
N LEU A 49 18.39 17.25 9.97
CA LEU A 49 19.28 16.12 9.70
C LEU A 49 18.48 14.82 9.57
N PHE A 50 17.54 14.58 10.49
CA PHE A 50 16.64 13.44 10.43
C PHE A 50 15.86 13.39 9.12
N MET A 51 15.29 14.52 8.69
CA MET A 51 14.57 14.62 7.41
C MET A 51 15.44 14.19 6.23
N ILE A 52 16.67 14.70 6.15
CA ILE A 52 17.60 14.38 5.06
C ILE A 52 17.96 12.89 5.10
N LEU A 53 18.30 12.37 6.29
CA LEU A 53 18.67 10.96 6.45
C LEU A 53 17.50 10.03 6.13
N SER A 54 16.27 10.36 6.55
CA SER A 54 15.11 9.53 6.27
C SER A 54 14.72 9.55 4.80
N LEU A 55 14.79 10.70 4.12
CA LEU A 55 14.54 10.78 2.67
C LEU A 55 15.63 10.05 1.87
N ALA A 56 16.89 10.17 2.28
CA ALA A 56 17.99 9.44 1.67
C ALA A 56 17.84 7.92 1.89
N ALA A 57 17.51 7.49 3.11
CA ALA A 57 17.27 6.08 3.42
C ALA A 57 16.07 5.53 2.64
N PHE A 58 14.97 6.28 2.54
CA PHE A 58 13.80 5.92 1.74
C PHE A 58 14.16 5.74 0.26
N GLY A 59 14.87 6.70 -0.34
CA GLY A 59 15.31 6.63 -1.73
C GLY A 59 16.29 5.47 -1.97
N TRP A 60 17.27 5.30 -1.08
CA TRP A 60 18.22 4.20 -1.11
C TRP A 60 17.51 2.83 -1.06
N TYR A 61 16.63 2.64 -0.08
CA TYR A 61 15.88 1.39 0.08
C TYR A 61 15.06 1.07 -1.16
N SER A 62 14.33 2.08 -1.67
CA SER A 62 13.46 1.93 -2.85
C SER A 62 14.24 1.59 -4.11
N TYR A 63 15.45 2.13 -4.27
CA TYR A 63 16.32 1.83 -5.40
C TYR A 63 16.92 0.42 -5.31
N VAL A 64 17.47 0.05 -4.14
CA VAL A 64 18.15 -1.24 -3.96
C VAL A 64 17.17 -2.42 -4.02
N HIS A 65 15.94 -2.24 -3.54
CA HIS A 65 14.94 -3.31 -3.49
C HIS A 65 13.88 -3.16 -4.59
N PHE A 66 14.13 -2.33 -5.60
CA PHE A 66 13.17 -2.10 -6.69
C PHE A 66 12.73 -3.42 -7.34
N ASP A 67 13.70 -4.24 -7.73
CA ASP A 67 13.45 -5.53 -8.39
C ASP A 67 12.79 -6.58 -7.46
N SER A 68 12.81 -6.38 -6.15
CA SER A 68 12.18 -7.28 -5.19
C SER A 68 10.66 -7.14 -5.13
N TYR A 69 10.11 -6.01 -5.60
CA TYR A 69 8.68 -5.72 -5.54
C TYR A 69 8.05 -5.52 -6.93
N VAL A 70 8.85 -5.57 -7.99
CA VAL A 70 8.40 -5.40 -9.38
C VAL A 70 8.53 -6.72 -10.09
N LEU A 71 7.40 -7.26 -10.52
CA LEU A 71 7.36 -8.47 -11.32
C LEU A 71 7.45 -8.11 -12.81
N PRO A 72 8.06 -8.96 -13.65
CA PRO A 72 8.05 -8.75 -15.08
C PRO A 72 6.61 -8.82 -15.60
N VAL A 73 6.28 -7.90 -16.50
CA VAL A 73 4.95 -7.86 -17.12
C VAL A 73 4.77 -9.06 -18.06
N ALA A 74 3.68 -9.80 -17.86
CA ALA A 74 3.37 -11.03 -18.60
C ALA A 74 2.08 -10.96 -19.44
N SER A 75 1.36 -9.83 -19.41
CA SER A 75 0.11 -9.62 -20.18
C SER A 75 -0.02 -8.16 -20.65
N GLU A 76 -0.87 -7.93 -21.65
CA GLU A 76 -1.18 -6.57 -22.11
C GLU A 76 -1.86 -5.74 -21.01
N HIS A 77 -2.79 -6.35 -20.27
CA HIS A 77 -3.42 -5.71 -19.10
C HIS A 77 -2.39 -5.36 -18.02
N GLY A 78 -1.36 -6.19 -17.83
CA GLY A 78 -0.26 -5.93 -16.90
C GLY A 78 0.47 -4.62 -17.21
N LEU A 79 0.68 -4.29 -18.50
CA LEU A 79 1.31 -3.02 -18.89
C LEU A 79 0.44 -1.82 -18.48
N VAL A 80 -0.87 -1.93 -18.67
CA VAL A 80 -1.84 -0.88 -18.32
C VAL A 80 -1.89 -0.67 -16.81
N THR A 81 -1.99 -1.76 -16.03
CA THR A 81 -2.04 -1.69 -14.56
C THR A 81 -0.73 -1.19 -13.97
N ASP A 82 0.42 -1.62 -14.49
CA ASP A 82 1.73 -1.15 -14.03
C ASP A 82 1.90 0.34 -14.30
N HIS A 83 1.51 0.81 -15.48
CA HIS A 83 1.57 2.23 -15.80
C HIS A 83 0.68 3.05 -14.86
N LEU A 84 -0.56 2.60 -14.58
CA LEU A 84 -1.44 3.27 -13.62
C LEU A 84 -0.86 3.29 -12.21
N PHE A 85 -0.29 2.16 -11.77
CA PHE A 85 0.38 2.04 -10.48
C PHE A 85 1.53 3.03 -10.37
N TRP A 86 2.45 3.05 -11.34
CA TRP A 86 3.64 3.90 -11.30
C TRP A 86 3.32 5.39 -11.40
N VAL A 87 2.32 5.77 -12.20
CA VAL A 87 1.83 7.16 -12.25
C VAL A 87 1.27 7.57 -10.89
N THR A 88 0.43 6.74 -10.29
CA THR A 88 -0.16 7.00 -8.96
C THR A 88 0.92 7.08 -7.89
N MET A 89 1.85 6.12 -7.90
CA MET A 89 2.96 6.06 -6.97
C MET A 89 3.87 7.29 -7.09
N ALA A 90 4.21 7.73 -8.31
CA ALA A 90 4.99 8.94 -8.52
C ALA A 90 4.30 10.19 -7.95
N ILE A 91 3.00 10.36 -8.20
CA ILE A 91 2.20 11.47 -7.66
C ILE A 91 2.21 11.43 -6.13
N SER A 92 1.94 10.27 -5.53
CA SER A 92 1.92 10.08 -4.08
C SER A 92 3.28 10.34 -3.43
N VAL A 93 4.38 9.84 -4.02
CA VAL A 93 5.73 10.06 -3.52
C VAL A 93 6.13 11.52 -3.61
N VAL A 94 5.81 12.21 -4.72
CA VAL A 94 6.09 13.65 -4.84
C VAL A 94 5.32 14.44 -3.78
N ALA A 95 4.02 14.18 -3.60
CA ALA A 95 3.22 14.83 -2.56
C ALA A 95 3.77 14.55 -1.15
N PHE A 96 4.12 13.30 -0.86
CA PHE A 96 4.73 12.89 0.39
C PHE A 96 6.04 13.65 0.66
N VAL A 97 6.98 13.64 -0.30
CA VAL A 97 8.28 14.32 -0.16
C VAL A 97 8.09 15.83 0.05
N LEU A 98 7.19 16.47 -0.68
CA LEU A 98 6.89 17.89 -0.52
C LEU A 98 6.34 18.21 0.88
N ILE A 99 5.34 17.47 1.35
CA ILE A 99 4.76 17.66 2.68
C ILE A 99 5.82 17.40 3.76
N PHE A 100 6.62 16.35 3.59
CA PHE A 100 7.68 15.98 4.50
C PHE A 100 8.73 17.10 4.61
N ILE A 101 9.21 17.63 3.47
CA ILE A 101 10.14 18.76 3.46
C ILE A 101 9.53 19.99 4.13
N VAL A 102 8.29 20.35 3.78
CA VAL A 102 7.60 21.52 4.34
C VAL A 102 7.44 21.40 5.86
N LEU A 103 7.05 20.22 6.35
CA LEU A 103 6.88 19.93 7.77
C LEU A 103 8.16 20.22 8.56
N PHE A 104 9.27 19.62 8.16
CA PHE A 104 10.57 19.80 8.85
C PHE A 104 11.18 21.18 8.61
N TRP A 105 10.95 21.79 7.44
CA TRP A 105 11.33 23.18 7.21
C TRP A 105 10.59 24.13 8.15
N PHE A 106 9.30 23.88 8.43
CA PHE A 106 8.50 24.70 9.35
C PHE A 106 9.01 24.60 10.78
N THR A 107 9.37 23.39 11.25
CA THR A 107 9.94 23.22 12.59
C THR A 107 11.25 24.01 12.74
N TYR A 108 12.07 24.08 11.69
CA TYR A 108 13.29 24.89 11.70
C TYR A 108 13.06 26.39 11.57
N LYS A 109 12.23 26.82 10.61
CA LYS A 109 11.97 28.24 10.31
C LYS A 109 11.19 28.93 11.43
N TYR A 110 10.20 28.24 12.01
CA TYR A 110 9.32 28.74 13.04
C TYR A 110 9.68 28.23 14.44
N ARG A 111 10.90 27.72 14.62
CA ARG A 111 11.44 27.41 15.95
C ARG A 111 11.34 28.63 16.87
N TYR A 112 11.21 28.37 18.17
CA TYR A 112 11.12 29.41 19.18
C TYR A 112 12.31 30.38 19.10
N ASN A 113 12.01 31.68 19.15
CA ASN A 113 12.99 32.76 19.20
C ASN A 113 12.40 33.88 20.06
N GLU A 114 13.12 34.30 21.11
CA GLU A 114 12.69 35.33 22.05
C GLU A 114 12.29 36.66 21.36
N ASN A 115 12.96 37.00 20.26
CA ASN A 115 12.75 38.24 19.52
C ASN A 115 11.63 38.13 18.46
N ARG A 116 10.99 36.96 18.31
CA ARG A 116 9.97 36.72 17.29
C ARG A 116 8.63 36.40 17.94
N LYS A 117 7.62 37.21 17.63
CA LYS A 117 6.24 36.91 18.00
C LYS A 117 5.58 36.03 16.93
N ALA A 118 4.76 35.08 17.36
CA ALA A 118 3.97 34.27 16.45
C ALA A 118 2.99 35.18 15.68
N GLN A 119 2.88 34.96 14.37
CA GLN A 119 1.88 35.63 13.56
C GLN A 119 0.55 34.89 13.74
N PHE A 120 -0.52 35.64 14.00
CA PHE A 120 -1.88 35.09 14.00
C PHE A 120 -2.46 35.24 12.60
N LEU A 121 -2.45 34.14 11.84
CA LEU A 121 -3.06 34.04 10.51
C LEU A 121 -4.07 32.88 10.54
N PRO A 122 -5.34 33.16 10.89
CA PRO A 122 -6.34 32.11 11.09
C PRO A 122 -6.80 31.48 9.77
N ASP A 123 -6.84 32.26 8.69
CA ASP A 123 -7.37 31.82 7.40
C ASP A 123 -6.54 32.37 6.23
N ASN A 124 -6.56 31.61 5.13
CA ASN A 124 -6.07 32.08 3.85
C ASN A 124 -6.85 31.36 2.74
N HIS A 125 -7.92 32.00 2.29
CA HIS A 125 -8.82 31.43 1.28
C HIS A 125 -8.12 31.06 -0.04
N ILE A 126 -7.05 31.76 -0.42
CA ILE A 126 -6.30 31.42 -1.64
C ILE A 126 -5.54 30.10 -1.43
N LEU A 127 -4.87 29.95 -0.29
CA LEU A 127 -4.14 28.72 0.04
C LEU A 127 -5.10 27.53 0.19
N GLU A 128 -6.23 27.76 0.86
CA GLU A 128 -7.30 26.77 1.02
C GLU A 128 -7.88 26.31 -0.32
N MET A 129 -8.12 27.24 -1.23
CA MET A 129 -8.60 26.94 -2.57
C MET A 129 -7.57 26.11 -3.35
N VAL A 130 -6.29 26.51 -3.32
CA VAL A 130 -5.20 25.81 -4.02
C VAL A 130 -5.05 24.38 -3.53
N TRP A 131 -4.98 24.16 -2.22
CA TRP A 131 -4.82 22.80 -1.67
C TRP A 131 -6.07 21.93 -1.79
N THR A 132 -7.22 22.49 -2.16
CA THR A 132 -8.47 21.74 -2.35
C THR A 132 -8.64 21.37 -3.82
N ILE A 133 -8.45 22.34 -4.72
CA ILE A 133 -8.67 22.15 -6.16
C ILE A 133 -7.58 21.26 -6.76
N ILE A 134 -6.31 21.46 -6.41
CA ILE A 134 -5.22 20.67 -7.01
C ILE A 134 -5.38 19.18 -6.72
N PRO A 135 -5.55 18.73 -5.45
CA PRO A 135 -5.76 17.32 -5.18
C PRO A 135 -7.05 16.76 -5.79
N ALA A 136 -8.14 17.55 -5.82
CA ALA A 136 -9.38 17.13 -6.45
C ALA A 136 -9.22 16.88 -7.95
N LEU A 137 -8.52 17.76 -8.69
CA LEU A 137 -8.25 17.60 -10.11
C LEU A 137 -7.35 16.40 -10.40
N VAL A 138 -6.28 16.23 -9.61
CA VAL A 138 -5.37 15.09 -9.74
C VAL A 138 -6.12 13.78 -9.52
N LEU A 139 -6.92 13.71 -8.45
CA LEU A 139 -7.71 12.53 -8.13
C LEU A 139 -8.76 12.24 -9.22
N ALA A 140 -9.46 13.26 -9.72
CA ALA A 140 -10.42 13.09 -10.80
C ALA A 140 -9.77 12.47 -12.04
N LEU A 141 -8.61 12.98 -12.47
CA LEU A 141 -7.87 12.43 -13.62
C LEU A 141 -7.46 10.97 -13.42
N LEU A 142 -6.97 10.63 -12.23
CA LEU A 142 -6.60 9.26 -11.87
C LEU A 142 -7.81 8.32 -11.91
N ILE A 143 -8.96 8.76 -11.37
CA ILE A 143 -10.20 7.97 -11.38
C ILE A 143 -10.68 7.73 -12.81
N PHE A 144 -10.70 8.75 -13.67
CA PHE A 144 -11.11 8.57 -15.07
C PHE A 144 -10.23 7.56 -15.79
N ARG A 145 -8.91 7.68 -15.64
CA ARG A 145 -7.93 6.72 -16.21
C ARG A 145 -8.15 5.31 -15.66
N GLY A 146 -8.36 5.18 -14.35
CA GLY A 146 -8.60 3.90 -13.68
C GLY A 146 -9.90 3.24 -14.13
N LEU A 147 -10.98 4.01 -14.27
CA LEU A 147 -12.28 3.51 -14.75
C LEU A 147 -12.21 3.05 -16.21
N SER A 148 -11.50 3.77 -17.07
CA SER A 148 -11.29 3.33 -18.45
C SER A 148 -10.55 1.99 -18.51
N ALA A 149 -9.45 1.85 -17.76
CA ALA A 149 -8.71 0.60 -17.69
C ALA A 149 -9.54 -0.54 -17.08
N TRP A 150 -10.32 -0.25 -16.03
CA TRP A 150 -11.24 -1.23 -15.45
C TRP A 150 -12.22 -1.75 -16.49
N ASN A 151 -12.91 -0.87 -17.21
CA ASN A 151 -13.89 -1.26 -18.21
C ASN A 151 -13.28 -2.06 -19.37
N GLU A 152 -12.04 -1.75 -19.75
CA GLU A 152 -11.31 -2.48 -20.79
C GLU A 152 -10.90 -3.88 -20.32
N ILE A 153 -10.40 -4.01 -19.08
CA ILE A 153 -9.93 -5.28 -18.52
C ILE A 153 -11.09 -6.20 -18.14
N THR A 154 -12.19 -5.65 -17.60
CA THR A 154 -13.36 -6.43 -17.16
C THR A 154 -14.47 -6.46 -18.22
N GLY A 155 -14.15 -6.10 -19.46
CA GLY A 155 -15.06 -6.22 -20.58
C GLY A 155 -15.34 -7.70 -20.91
N PRO A 156 -16.31 -7.96 -21.80
CA PRO A 156 -16.48 -9.30 -22.35
C PRO A 156 -15.21 -9.70 -23.12
N ALA A 157 -14.78 -10.95 -22.93
CA ALA A 157 -13.68 -11.52 -23.70
C ALA A 157 -14.05 -11.64 -25.19
N SER A 158 -13.03 -11.71 -26.06
CA SER A 158 -13.23 -12.00 -27.48
C SER A 158 -13.89 -13.37 -27.70
N GLU A 159 -14.59 -13.53 -28.83
CA GLU A 159 -15.21 -14.80 -29.21
C GLU A 159 -14.18 -15.91 -29.45
N ASP A 160 -12.92 -15.56 -29.72
CA ASP A 160 -11.82 -16.49 -29.92
C ASP A 160 -11.00 -16.77 -28.65
N ALA A 161 -11.40 -16.26 -27.48
CA ALA A 161 -10.71 -16.50 -26.23
C ALA A 161 -10.68 -17.99 -25.85
N GLU A 162 -9.56 -18.45 -25.29
CA GLU A 162 -9.46 -19.79 -24.73
C GLU A 162 -10.23 -19.85 -23.41
N VAL A 163 -11.25 -20.70 -23.33
CA VAL A 163 -12.04 -20.87 -22.11
C VAL A 163 -11.39 -21.91 -21.21
N ILE A 164 -11.12 -21.55 -19.96
CA ILE A 164 -10.57 -22.43 -18.94
C ILE A 164 -11.46 -22.27 -17.71
N GLU A 165 -11.75 -23.35 -16.99
CA GLU A 165 -12.46 -23.23 -15.72
C GLU A 165 -11.53 -23.53 -14.56
N MET A 166 -11.57 -22.66 -13.54
CA MET A 166 -10.80 -22.81 -12.33
C MET A 166 -11.71 -22.86 -11.10
N ILE A 167 -11.60 -23.94 -10.32
CA ILE A 167 -12.36 -24.09 -9.08
C ILE A 167 -11.44 -23.96 -7.88
N GLY A 168 -11.83 -23.09 -6.95
CA GLY A 168 -11.19 -22.95 -5.65
C GLY A 168 -11.72 -23.96 -4.63
N GLN A 169 -10.82 -24.67 -3.97
CA GLN A 169 -11.08 -25.65 -2.93
C GLN A 169 -10.26 -25.32 -1.66
N GLN A 170 -10.62 -25.89 -0.51
CA GLN A 170 -9.83 -25.75 0.72
C GLN A 170 -8.87 -26.95 0.85
N PHE A 171 -7.56 -26.85 0.62
CA PHE A 171 -6.72 -25.70 0.26
C PHE A 171 -6.02 -25.98 -1.09
N ALA A 172 -6.78 -26.01 -2.17
CA ALA A 172 -6.32 -26.40 -3.50
C ALA A 172 -7.03 -25.61 -4.60
N TRP A 173 -6.45 -25.62 -5.79
CA TRP A 173 -7.07 -25.12 -7.01
C TRP A 173 -7.04 -26.25 -8.03
N THR A 174 -8.14 -26.46 -8.73
CA THR A 174 -8.22 -27.47 -9.80
C THR A 174 -8.67 -26.79 -11.07
N VAL A 175 -8.02 -27.12 -12.17
CA VAL A 175 -8.26 -26.53 -13.49
C VAL A 175 -8.91 -27.57 -14.39
N ARG A 176 -9.92 -27.15 -15.16
CA ARG A 176 -10.57 -27.91 -16.22
C ARG A 176 -10.41 -27.19 -17.55
N TYR A 177 -10.05 -27.95 -18.57
CA TYR A 177 -9.97 -27.49 -19.96
C TYR A 177 -11.07 -28.14 -20.78
N PRO A 178 -11.59 -27.44 -21.79
CA PRO A 178 -12.48 -28.03 -22.78
C PRO A 178 -11.75 -29.11 -23.55
N GLY A 179 -12.49 -30.10 -24.01
CA GLY A 179 -11.91 -31.15 -24.83
C GLY A 179 -11.53 -30.68 -26.22
N VAL A 180 -10.74 -31.51 -26.92
CA VAL A 180 -10.18 -31.18 -28.24
C VAL A 180 -11.23 -31.25 -29.34
N VAL A 181 -12.37 -31.89 -29.10
CA VAL A 181 -13.36 -32.21 -30.15
C VAL A 181 -14.36 -31.07 -30.32
N ASP A 182 -14.89 -30.52 -29.24
CA ASP A 182 -15.88 -29.43 -29.27
C ASP A 182 -15.30 -28.07 -28.86
N GLN A 183 -14.19 -28.04 -28.11
CA GLN A 183 -13.59 -26.83 -27.55
C GLN A 183 -14.55 -26.04 -26.65
N GLU A 184 -15.56 -26.71 -26.09
CA GLU A 184 -16.58 -26.12 -25.23
C GLU A 184 -16.61 -26.85 -23.89
N LEU A 185 -16.72 -26.10 -22.79
CA LEU A 185 -16.87 -26.73 -21.47
C LEU A 185 -18.27 -27.28 -21.27
N GLY A 186 -18.36 -28.49 -20.73
CA GLY A 186 -19.62 -29.09 -20.31
C GLY A 186 -20.30 -28.33 -19.16
N THR A 187 -21.63 -28.45 -19.11
CA THR A 187 -22.47 -27.80 -18.11
C THR A 187 -22.11 -28.23 -16.68
N GLN A 188 -21.92 -27.25 -15.81
CA GLN A 188 -21.70 -27.48 -14.38
C GLN A 188 -22.99 -27.26 -13.57
N ASN A 189 -23.18 -28.10 -12.54
CA ASN A 189 -24.20 -27.90 -11.50
C ASN A 189 -23.62 -28.17 -10.11
N TYR A 190 -23.69 -27.16 -9.23
CA TYR A 190 -23.16 -27.24 -7.86
C TYR A 190 -23.77 -28.38 -7.03
N LYS A 191 -24.96 -28.88 -7.38
CA LYS A 191 -25.62 -30.01 -6.69
C LYS A 191 -25.00 -31.37 -7.04
N LEU A 192 -24.25 -31.44 -8.14
CA LEU A 192 -23.57 -32.65 -8.60
C LEU A 192 -22.15 -32.76 -8.03
N ILE A 193 -21.71 -31.79 -7.22
CA ILE A 193 -20.38 -31.80 -6.60
C ILE A 193 -20.34 -32.87 -5.51
N ASP A 194 -19.40 -33.80 -5.65
CA ASP A 194 -19.13 -34.87 -4.70
C ASP A 194 -17.61 -35.19 -4.66
N PRO A 195 -17.13 -36.12 -3.81
CA PRO A 195 -15.70 -36.44 -3.71
C PRO A 195 -15.01 -36.94 -4.99
N VAL A 196 -15.77 -37.32 -6.02
CA VAL A 196 -15.27 -37.80 -7.31
C VAL A 196 -15.54 -36.75 -8.40
N ASN A 197 -16.72 -36.14 -8.39
CA ASN A 197 -17.13 -35.08 -9.31
C ASN A 197 -16.88 -33.69 -8.71
N GLU A 198 -15.60 -33.35 -8.53
CA GLU A 198 -15.18 -32.07 -7.94
C GLU A 198 -15.68 -30.83 -8.68
N PHE A 199 -15.96 -30.96 -9.98
CA PHE A 199 -16.44 -29.87 -10.83
C PHE A 199 -17.97 -29.82 -10.90
N GLY A 200 -18.68 -30.84 -10.43
CA GLY A 200 -20.13 -30.91 -10.56
C GLY A 200 -20.59 -31.01 -12.03
N LEU A 201 -19.83 -31.72 -12.86
CA LEU A 201 -20.13 -31.92 -14.27
C LEU A 201 -21.46 -32.64 -14.45
N ASP A 202 -22.30 -32.13 -15.35
CA ASP A 202 -23.47 -32.84 -15.84
C ASP A 202 -23.02 -33.81 -16.94
N LEU A 203 -22.98 -35.11 -16.61
CA LEU A 203 -22.59 -36.17 -17.55
C LEU A 203 -23.68 -36.48 -18.59
N THR A 204 -24.85 -35.83 -18.51
CA THR A 204 -25.85 -35.90 -19.59
C THR A 204 -25.57 -34.91 -20.71
N ASP A 205 -24.73 -33.90 -20.43
CA ASP A 205 -24.21 -32.98 -21.44
C ASP A 205 -23.08 -33.66 -22.22
N LYS A 206 -23.15 -33.56 -23.54
CA LYS A 206 -22.16 -34.18 -24.43
C LYS A 206 -20.81 -33.49 -24.33
N ASN A 207 -20.82 -32.19 -24.08
CA ASN A 207 -19.61 -31.37 -23.99
C ASN A 207 -18.80 -31.69 -22.71
N SER A 208 -19.41 -32.35 -21.71
CA SER A 208 -18.70 -32.79 -20.50
C SER A 208 -17.81 -34.02 -20.72
N HIS A 209 -17.91 -34.70 -21.86
CA HIS A 209 -17.31 -36.04 -22.04
C HIS A 209 -15.82 -36.02 -22.40
N ASP A 210 -15.33 -34.95 -23.01
CA ASP A 210 -13.93 -34.78 -23.41
C ASP A 210 -13.19 -33.69 -22.62
N ASP A 211 -13.89 -33.00 -21.71
CA ASP A 211 -13.32 -32.17 -20.66
C ASP A 211 -12.26 -32.92 -19.85
N PHE A 212 -11.12 -32.28 -19.59
CA PHE A 212 -10.04 -32.88 -18.81
C PHE A 212 -9.51 -31.97 -17.72
N LYS A 213 -9.05 -32.60 -16.63
CA LYS A 213 -8.45 -31.92 -15.48
C LYS A 213 -6.95 -31.80 -15.66
N ALA A 214 -6.38 -30.69 -15.21
CA ALA A 214 -4.93 -30.50 -15.13
C ALA A 214 -4.49 -30.06 -13.72
N LEU A 215 -3.30 -30.53 -13.32
CA LEU A 215 -2.65 -30.09 -12.07
C LEU A 215 -1.85 -28.80 -12.27
N GLU A 216 -1.46 -28.50 -13.51
CA GLU A 216 -0.73 -27.30 -13.88
C GLU A 216 -1.57 -26.47 -14.85
N LEU A 217 -1.61 -25.15 -14.65
CA LEU A 217 -2.25 -24.22 -15.57
C LEU A 217 -1.29 -23.88 -16.72
N HIS A 218 -1.62 -24.31 -17.92
CA HIS A 218 -0.91 -24.00 -19.15
C HIS A 218 -1.75 -23.03 -19.99
N LEU A 219 -1.17 -21.90 -20.38
CA LEU A 219 -1.85 -20.86 -21.15
C LEU A 219 -1.24 -20.71 -22.55
N PRO A 220 -2.05 -20.62 -23.62
CA PRO A 220 -1.54 -20.34 -24.95
C PRO A 220 -0.95 -18.92 -25.02
N LYS A 221 0.31 -18.82 -25.46
CA LYS A 221 0.99 -17.52 -25.58
C LYS A 221 0.33 -16.66 -26.65
N GLY A 222 -0.06 -15.44 -26.28
CA GLY A 222 -0.58 -14.43 -27.21
C GLY A 222 -2.03 -14.64 -27.62
N LYS A 223 -2.76 -15.49 -26.89
CA LYS A 223 -4.19 -15.67 -27.04
C LYS A 223 -4.89 -15.16 -25.79
N GLU A 224 -6.05 -14.54 -25.96
CA GLU A 224 -6.89 -14.15 -24.82
C GLU A 224 -7.39 -15.41 -24.11
N VAL A 225 -7.51 -15.33 -22.78
CA VAL A 225 -7.96 -16.45 -21.95
C VAL A 225 -9.11 -15.96 -21.08
N LEU A 226 -10.24 -16.67 -21.16
CA LEU A 226 -11.38 -16.49 -20.29
C LEU A 226 -11.34 -17.57 -19.21
N THR A 227 -11.24 -17.15 -17.94
CA THR A 227 -11.18 -18.04 -16.76
C THR A 227 -12.44 -17.99 -15.91
#